data_AF-A0A4R8WYC5-F1
#
_entry.id   AF-A0A4R8WYC5-F1
#
_cell.length_a   1.000
_cell.length_b   1.000
_cell.length_c   1.000
_cell.angle_alpha   90.00
_cell.angle_beta   90.00
_cell.angle_gamma   90.00
#
_symmetry.space_group_name_H-M   'P 1'
#
loop_
_entity.id
_entity.type
_entity.pdbx_description
1 polymer ?
#
loop_
_entity_poly.entity_id
_entity_poly.type
_entity_poly.pdbx_seq_one_letter_code
_entity_poly.pdbx_strand_id
1 'polypeptide(L)'
;MRLVLVSGSTRKSSTNNAALATVRQLAPVGSAAILYQGLSALPSFNPDDDRDPVPAAVAELREQISHADAMLFSTPEYAGTLPGSFKNLLDGLHRPSPCSGHG
;
A
#
# COMPACT_ATOMS: atom_id res chain seq x y z
N MET A 1 -6.03 -0.44 17.74
CA MET A 1 -6.45 -0.23 16.34
C MET A 1 -5.28 0.30 15.53
N ARG A 2 -4.88 -0.39 14.47
CA ARG A 2 -3.74 -0.08 13.61
C ARG A 2 -4.25 0.36 12.23
N LEU A 3 -3.95 1.62 11.90
CA LEU A 3 -4.33 2.27 10.66
C LEU A 3 -3.11 2.36 9.75
N VAL A 4 -3.21 1.86 8.53
CA VAL A 4 -2.17 2.06 7.51
C VAL A 4 -2.63 3.16 6.55
N LEU A 5 -1.87 4.25 6.51
CA LEU A 5 -2.12 5.41 5.69
C LEU A 5 -1.20 5.32 4.46
N VAL A 6 -1.78 5.29 3.26
CA VAL A 6 -1.03 5.09 2.01
C VAL A 6 -1.23 6.28 1.10
N SER A 7 -0.14 6.96 0.76
CA SER A 7 -0.14 8.01 -0.25
C SER A 7 0.03 7.41 -1.63
N GLY A 8 -0.84 7.75 -2.58
CA GLY A 8 -0.71 7.37 -3.99
C GLY A 8 0.30 8.23 -4.77
N SER A 9 0.98 9.18 -4.11
CA SER A 9 1.94 10.08 -4.74
C SER A 9 3.36 9.76 -4.31
N THR A 10 4.27 9.65 -5.28
CA THR A 10 5.71 9.45 -5.06
C THR A 10 6.49 10.75 -4.86
N ARG A 11 5.84 11.91 -5.01
CA ARG A 11 6.48 13.23 -4.84
C ARG A 11 6.57 13.58 -3.36
N LYS A 12 7.73 14.09 -2.94
CA LYS A 12 7.98 14.50 -1.54
C LYS A 12 7.03 15.63 -1.07
N SER A 13 6.72 16.59 -1.93
CA SER A 13 5.81 17.72 -1.64
C SER A 13 4.38 17.45 -2.14
N SER A 14 3.77 16.34 -1.71
CA SER A 14 2.40 15.98 -2.10
C SER A 14 1.38 16.48 -1.08
N THR A 15 0.32 17.15 -1.54
CA THR A 15 -0.84 17.50 -0.70
C THR A 15 -1.52 16.27 -0.10
N ASN A 16 -1.44 15.12 -0.77
CA ASN A 16 -1.93 13.83 -0.25
C ASN A 16 -1.10 13.38 0.96
N ASN A 17 0.23 13.56 0.94
CA ASN A 17 1.06 13.28 2.12
C ASN A 17 0.70 14.19 3.29
N ALA A 18 0.46 15.48 3.02
CA ALA A 18 0.03 16.42 4.05
C ALA A 18 -1.31 16.02 4.67
N ALA A 19 -2.30 15.63 3.85
CA ALA A 19 -3.59 15.16 4.33
C ALA A 19 -3.46 13.92 5.24
N LEU A 20 -2.67 12.93 4.84
CA LEU A 20 -2.43 11.73 5.66
C LEU A 20 -1.64 12.04 6.93
N ALA A 21 -0.70 12.99 6.90
CA ALA A 21 0.00 13.46 8.09
C ALA A 21 -0.97 14.07 9.10
N THR A 22 -1.96 14.85 8.64
CA THR A 22 -3.04 15.38 9.50
C THR A 22 -3.91 14.26 10.07
N VAL A 23 -4.30 13.27 9.26
CA VAL A 23 -5.08 12.11 9.75
C VAL A 23 -4.31 11.38 10.85
N ARG A 24 -3.01 11.19 10.68
CA ARG A 24 -2.15 10.58 11.71
C ARG A 24 -2.16 11.37 13.02
N GLN A 25 -2.18 12.71 12.96
CA GLN A 25 -2.22 13.55 14.15
C GLN A 25 -3.58 13.53 14.86
N LEU A 26 -4.67 13.37 14.09
CA LEU A 26 -6.04 13.30 14.59
C LEU A 26 -6.47 11.89 15.01
N ALA A 27 -5.60 10.89 14.83
CA ALA A 27 -5.92 9.51 15.14
C ALA A 27 -6.27 9.36 16.64
N PRO A 28 -7.33 8.60 17.00
CA PRO A 28 -7.75 8.46 18.39
C PRO A 28 -6.62 7.97 19.30
N VAL A 29 -6.63 8.40 20.57
CA VAL A 29 -5.69 7.91 21.58
C VAL A 29 -5.76 6.38 21.66
N GLY A 30 -4.61 5.71 21.63
CA GLY A 30 -4.51 4.25 21.60
C GLY A 30 -4.62 3.62 20.20
N SER A 31 -4.78 4.42 19.14
CA SER A 31 -4.62 3.97 17.76
C SER A 31 -3.18 4.20 17.25
N ALA A 32 -2.71 3.30 16.40
CA ALA A 32 -1.43 3.42 15.72
C ALA A 32 -1.66 3.76 14.25
N ALA A 33 -1.47 5.03 13.88
CA ALA A 33 -1.57 5.49 12.49
C ALA A 33 -0.19 5.55 11.83
N ILE A 34 0.06 4.62 10.90
CA ILE A 34 1.35 4.39 10.25
C ILE A 34 1.28 4.89 8.81
N LEU A 35 2.17 5.81 8.45
CA LEU A 35 2.29 6.30 7.08
C LEU A 35 3.23 5.40 6.27
N TYR A 36 2.69 4.71 5.28
CA TYR A 36 3.46 3.91 4.34
C TYR A 36 4.13 4.80 3.29
N GLN A 37 5.46 4.73 3.19
CA GLN A 37 6.27 5.53 2.27
C GLN A 37 7.03 4.68 1.23
N GLY A 38 6.83 3.36 1.23
CA GLY A 38 7.53 2.43 0.35
C GLY A 38 7.02 2.40 -1.10
N LEU A 39 6.09 3.28 -1.50
CA LEU A 39 5.46 3.24 -2.83
C LEU A 39 6.48 3.26 -3.98
N SER A 40 7.54 4.08 -3.86
CA SER A 40 8.57 4.21 -4.90
C SER A 40 9.57 3.04 -4.93
N ALA A 41 9.61 2.22 -3.87
CA ALA A 41 10.51 1.08 -3.74
C ALA A 41 9.87 -0.23 -4.22
N LEU A 42 8.57 -0.22 -4.52
CA LEU A 42 7.88 -1.38 -5.05
C LEU A 42 8.36 -1.66 -6.48
N PRO A 43 8.81 -2.90 -6.78
CA PRO A 43 9.08 -3.29 -8.15
C PRO A 43 7.78 -3.28 -8.96
N SER A 44 7.89 -3.17 -10.28
CA SER A 44 6.75 -3.39 -11.17
C SER A 44 6.17 -4.77 -10.91
N PHE A 45 4.84 -4.84 -10.79
CA PHE A 45 4.13 -6.09 -10.56
C PHE A 45 4.33 -7.01 -11.76
N ASN A 46 4.75 -8.24 -11.44
CA ASN A 46 4.91 -9.31 -12.38
C ASN A 46 4.28 -10.58 -11.77
N PRO A 47 3.22 -11.16 -12.37
CA PRO A 47 2.61 -12.38 -11.88
C PRO A 47 3.60 -13.55 -11.72
N ASP A 48 4.64 -13.62 -12.56
CA ASP A 48 5.67 -14.66 -12.49
C ASP A 48 6.58 -14.53 -11.25
N ASP A 49 6.64 -13.33 -10.67
CA ASP A 49 7.42 -13.03 -9.46
C ASP A 49 6.55 -13.07 -8.18
N ASP A 50 5.23 -13.28 -8.30
CA ASP A 50 4.30 -13.43 -7.19
C ASP A 50 4.27 -14.88 -6.65
N ARG A 51 5.47 -15.40 -6.39
CA ARG A 51 5.72 -16.72 -5.79
C ARG A 51 6.77 -16.57 -4.70
N ASP A 52 6.70 -17.43 -3.69
CA ASP A 52 7.68 -17.37 -2.61
C ASP A 52 9.09 -17.78 -3.11
N PRO A 53 10.14 -17.02 -2.76
CA PRO A 53 10.11 -15.75 -2.01
C PRO A 53 9.75 -14.54 -2.88
N VAL A 54 8.78 -13.73 -2.45
CA VAL A 54 8.45 -12.45 -3.11
C VAL A 54 9.50 -11.37 -2.81
N PRO A 55 9.62 -10.31 -3.63
CA PRO A 55 10.54 -9.20 -3.37
C PRO A 55 10.33 -8.56 -1.98
N ALA A 56 11.43 -8.17 -1.32
CA ALA A 56 11.41 -7.68 0.06
C ALA A 56 10.43 -6.51 0.29
N ALA A 57 10.36 -5.55 -0.63
CA ALA A 57 9.43 -4.43 -0.54
C ALA A 57 7.95 -4.86 -0.62
N VAL A 58 7.65 -5.92 -1.38
CA VAL A 58 6.31 -6.52 -1.47
C VAL A 58 5.99 -7.29 -0.20
N ALA A 59 6.96 -8.04 0.35
CA ALA A 59 6.82 -8.72 1.63
C ALA A 59 6.53 -7.73 2.77
N GLU A 60 7.29 -6.63 2.87
CA GLU A 60 7.08 -5.57 3.87
C GLU A 60 5.69 -4.93 3.71
N LEU A 61 5.28 -4.58 2.48
CA LEU A 61 3.93 -4.06 2.21
C LEU A 61 2.84 -5.04 2.70
N ARG A 62 2.97 -6.31 2.37
CA ARG A 62 2.01 -7.36 2.77
C ARG A 62 1.98 -7.56 4.28
N GLU A 63 3.14 -7.54 4.94
CA GLU A 63 3.24 -7.63 6.40
C GLU A 63 2.54 -6.44 7.07
N GLN A 64 2.84 -5.21 6.64
CA GLN A 64 2.23 -4.00 7.16
C GLN A 64 0.70 -4.04 7.05
N ILE A 65 0.18 -4.59 5.95
CA ILE A 65 -1.26 -4.71 5.71
C ILE A 65 -1.88 -5.84 6.50
N SER A 66 -1.19 -6.98 6.66
CA SER A 66 -1.69 -8.12 7.44
C SER A 66 -1.95 -7.78 8.90
N HIS A 67 -1.23 -6.80 9.44
CA HIS A 67 -1.41 -6.26 10.79
C HIS A 67 -2.32 -5.02 10.84
N ALA A 68 -2.88 -4.56 9.73
CA ALA A 68 -3.73 -3.37 9.70
C ALA A 68 -5.19 -3.74 9.98
N ASP A 69 -5.84 -2.98 10.87
CA ASP A 69 -7.28 -3.08 11.10
C ASP A 69 -8.06 -2.32 10.02
N ALA A 70 -7.49 -1.22 9.51
CA ALA A 70 -8.02 -0.49 8.37
C ALA A 70 -6.92 0.24 7.58
N MET A 71 -7.21 0.52 6.31
CA MET A 71 -6.34 1.27 5.41
C MET A 71 -7.04 2.55 4.92
N LEU A 72 -6.28 3.64 4.84
CA LEU A 72 -6.73 4.89 4.23
C LEU A 72 -5.81 5.25 3.07
N PHE A 73 -6.40 5.41 1.89
CA PHE A 73 -5.71 5.83 0.68
C PHE A 73 -5.95 7.31 0.41
N SER A 74 -4.89 8.07 0.15
CA SER A 74 -4.97 9.43 -0.39
C SER A 74 -4.13 9.50 -1.64
N THR A 75 -4.79 9.53 -2.80
CA THR A 75 -4.14 9.47 -4.10
C THR A 75 -4.57 10.66 -4.97
N PRO A 76 -3.64 11.30 -5.70
CA PRO A 76 -4.01 12.24 -6.73
C PRO A 76 -4.64 11.49 -7.92
N GLU A 77 -5.30 12.26 -8.77
CA GLU A 77 -5.68 11.82 -10.11
C GLU A 77 -4.63 12.35 -11.11
N TYR A 78 -4.03 11.46 -11.91
CA TYR A 78 -3.09 11.82 -12.96
C TYR A 78 -3.68 11.41 -14.32
N ALA A 79 -3.81 12.39 -15.22
CA ALA A 79 -4.35 12.18 -16.57
C ALA A 79 -5.72 11.47 -16.61
N GLY A 80 -6.61 11.78 -15.66
CA GLY A 80 -7.95 11.17 -15.59
C GLY A 80 -7.99 9.79 -14.92
N THR A 81 -6.88 9.30 -14.37
CA THR A 81 -6.80 7.95 -13.79
C THR A 81 -5.92 7.88 -12.54
N LEU A 82 -5.89 6.69 -11.94
CA LEU A 82 -5.03 6.37 -10.80
C LEU A 82 -3.55 6.42 -11.23
N PRO A 83 -2.64 6.91 -10.37
CA PRO A 83 -1.21 6.85 -10.63
C PRO A 83 -0.75 5.41 -10.85
N GLY A 84 0.10 5.18 -11.86
CA GLY A 84 0.59 3.83 -12.19
C GLY A 84 1.29 3.14 -11.01
N SER A 85 2.07 3.87 -10.22
CA SER A 85 2.69 3.35 -9.00
C SER A 85 1.66 2.93 -7.94
N PHE A 86 0.54 3.65 -7.84
CA PHE A 86 -0.53 3.31 -6.91
C PHE A 86 -1.29 2.06 -7.38
N LYS A 87 -1.61 1.97 -8.67
CA LYS A 87 -2.16 0.75 -9.27
C LYS A 87 -1.24 -0.46 -9.06
N ASN A 88 0.07 -0.28 -9.24
CA ASN A 88 1.09 -1.29 -9.00
C ASN A 88 1.10 -1.78 -7.54
N LEU A 89 0.95 -0.85 -6.58
CA LEU A 89 0.79 -1.21 -5.18
C LEU A 89 -0.45 -2.10 -4.98
N LEU A 90 -1.60 -1.71 -5.54
CA LEU A 90 -2.84 -2.50 -5.44
C LEU A 90 -2.69 -3.89 -6.06
N ASP A 91 -1.98 -3.99 -7.19
CA ASP A 91 -1.69 -5.28 -7.83
C ASP A 91 -0.79 -6.15 -6.94
N GLY A 92 0.20 -5.57 -6.26
CA GLY A 92 1.00 -6.30 -5.26
C GLY A 92 0.22 -6.79 -4.02
N LEU A 93 -0.97 -6.21 -3.76
CA LEU A 93 -1.88 -6.68 -2.70
C LEU A 93 -2.71 -7.90 -3.13
N HIS A 94 -2.81 -8.15 -4.44
CA HIS A 94 -3.39 -9.39 -4.91
C HIS A 94 -2.64 -10.55 -4.28
N ARG A 95 -3.37 -11.46 -3.64
CA ARG A 95 -2.83 -12.71 -3.13
C ARG A 95 -3.39 -13.80 -4.04
N PRO A 96 -2.55 -14.56 -4.76
CA PRO A 96 -3.06 -15.67 -5.55
C PRO A 96 -3.77 -16.62 -4.59
N SER A 97 -5.03 -16.94 -4.89
CA SER A 97 -5.75 -17.99 -4.19
C SER A 97 -4.91 -19.26 -4.29
N PRO A 98 -4.72 -20.05 -3.20
CA PRO A 98 -4.12 -21.35 -3.37
C PRO A 98 -4.96 -22.08 -4.42
N CYS A 99 -4.32 -22.52 -5.50
CA CYS A 99 -4.97 -23.39 -6.46
C CYS A 99 -5.56 -24.54 -5.67
N SER A 100 -6.89 -24.58 -5.57
CA SER A 100 -7.62 -25.76 -5.11
C SER A 100 -7.25 -26.87 -6.10
N GLY A 101 -6.31 -27.72 -5.67
CA GLY A 101 -5.90 -28.89 -6.41
C GLY A 101 -7.12 -29.73 -6.68
N HIS A 102 -7.61 -29.68 -7.92
CA HIS A 102 -8.40 -30.76 -8.46
C HIS A 102 -7.38 -31.84 -8.83
N GLY A 103 -7.47 -32.96 -8.11
CA GLY A 103 -6.66 -34.15 -8.33
C GLY A 103 -7.06 -34.93 -9.56
#